data_AF-A0A2S3WKZ2-F1
#
_entry.id   AF-A0A2S3WKZ2-F1
#
_cell.length_a   1.000
_cell.length_b   1.000
_cell.length_c   1.000
_cell.angle_alpha   90.00
_cell.angle_beta   90.00
_cell.angle_gamma   90.00
#
_symmetry.space_group_name_H-M   'P 1'
#
loop_
_entity.id
_entity.type
_entity.pdbx_description
1 polymer ?
#
loop_
_entity_poly.entity_id
_entity_poly.type
_entity_poly.pdbx_seq_one_letter_code
_entity_poly.pdbx_strand_id
1 'polypeptide(L)'
;MEMRRYVLCGWASLLLITASGCTAWRAEEYDARLESAENNAATARLRADQVCYRIDLVEQTANEALRRATQAQDEMQQLAAVVALMLATGRALEAFSVRHAERELRALIDRAPQRAWVQEQDGLHEVAVDQVRPGQTVPVRLGEIVPVDGRLQSPQATLDEAALTGESLPVTRHCGEPVASGVCNAGAPMVLVATQTAAQSTYAGIVSLAEAARQSRAPFVRLALENAVSVASILLLTEATITDIPEKTAPLMQPPMPE
;
A
#
# COMPACT_ATOMS: atom_id res chain seq x y z
N MET A 1 10.30 40.69 -21.90
CA MET A 1 10.73 42.10 -22.02
C MET A 1 12.27 42.20 -22.07
N GLU A 2 12.95 41.26 -22.76
CA GLU A 2 14.41 41.08 -22.73
C GLU A 2 15.10 41.50 -24.05
N MET A 3 14.35 41.62 -25.14
CA MET A 3 14.91 41.85 -26.48
C MET A 3 15.27 43.32 -26.76
N ARG A 4 14.86 44.25 -25.89
CA ARG A 4 15.09 45.71 -26.04
C ARG A 4 16.46 46.20 -25.52
N ARG A 5 17.19 45.40 -24.73
CA ARG A 5 18.52 45.78 -24.19
C ARG A 5 19.68 45.52 -25.16
N TYR A 6 19.55 44.53 -26.05
CA TYR A 6 20.62 44.20 -27.02
C TYR A 6 20.74 45.23 -28.16
N VAL A 7 19.64 45.86 -28.58
CA VAL A 7 19.65 46.85 -29.68
C VAL A 7 20.29 48.17 -29.26
N LEU A 8 20.19 48.56 -27.98
CA LEU A 8 20.78 49.81 -27.45
C LEU A 8 22.32 49.74 -27.30
N CYS A 9 22.89 48.56 -27.03
CA CYS A 9 24.35 48.40 -26.98
C CYS A 9 25.03 48.45 -28.36
N GLY A 10 24.33 48.00 -29.42
CA GLY A 10 24.86 48.03 -30.80
C GLY A 10 24.94 49.45 -31.40
N TRP A 11 24.04 50.35 -31.00
CA TRP A 11 24.06 51.74 -31.50
C TRP A 11 25.09 52.63 -30.80
N ALA A 12 25.40 52.35 -29.53
CA ALA A 12 26.43 53.08 -28.79
C ALA A 12 27.85 52.82 -29.35
N SER A 13 28.09 51.65 -29.93
CA SER A 13 29.37 51.26 -30.52
C SER A 13 29.58 51.83 -31.93
N LEU A 14 28.50 52.01 -32.71
CA LEU A 14 28.57 52.61 -34.05
C LEU A 14 28.85 54.13 -34.02
N LEU A 15 28.37 54.83 -32.98
CA LEU A 15 28.57 56.27 -32.77
C LEU A 15 29.99 56.65 -32.30
N LEU A 16 30.68 55.72 -31.62
CA LEU A 16 32.07 55.90 -31.18
C LEU A 16 33.07 55.77 -32.33
N ILE A 17 32.71 55.07 -33.41
CA ILE A 17 33.60 54.81 -34.56
C ILE A 17 33.64 56.02 -35.51
N THR A 18 32.58 56.85 -35.56
CA THR A 18 32.51 58.02 -36.44
C THR A 18 33.16 59.28 -35.87
N ALA A 19 33.46 59.32 -34.57
CA ALA A 19 33.96 60.53 -33.88
C ALA A 19 35.49 60.72 -33.97
N SER A 20 36.24 59.69 -34.36
CA SER A 20 37.70 59.75 -34.42
C SER A 20 38.16 60.29 -35.77
N GLY A 21 37.94 61.59 -35.96
CA GLY A 21 38.41 62.36 -37.11
C GLY A 21 39.91 62.17 -37.36
N CYS A 22 40.23 61.93 -38.62
CA CYS A 22 41.57 61.69 -39.12
C CYS A 22 42.23 63.03 -39.47
N THR A 23 43.39 63.33 -38.89
CA THR A 23 44.35 64.29 -39.45
C THR A 23 45.75 63.69 -39.37
N ALA A 24 46.52 63.81 -40.45
CA ALA A 24 47.84 63.23 -40.64
C ALA A 24 48.84 63.61 -39.53
N TRP A 25 49.56 62.62 -38.99
CA TRP A 25 50.44 62.77 -37.82
C TRP A 25 51.91 62.40 -38.10
N ARG A 26 52.82 63.15 -37.48
CA ARG A 26 54.28 63.17 -37.68
C ARG A 26 54.93 61.99 -36.92
N ALA A 27 55.93 61.34 -37.53
CA ALA A 27 56.45 60.02 -37.14
C ALA A 27 57.00 59.87 -35.70
N GLU A 28 57.43 60.95 -35.03
CA GLU A 28 57.95 60.91 -33.65
C GLU A 28 56.85 60.71 -32.58
N GLU A 29 55.61 61.04 -32.90
CA GLU A 29 54.47 60.84 -31.99
C GLU A 29 53.79 59.47 -32.17
N TYR A 30 54.20 58.71 -33.20
CA TYR A 30 53.64 57.39 -33.51
C TYR A 30 54.15 56.32 -32.54
N ASP A 31 55.44 56.36 -32.20
CA ASP A 31 56.07 55.37 -31.32
C ASP A 31 55.58 55.46 -29.86
N ALA A 32 55.42 56.68 -29.33
CA ALA A 32 54.86 56.90 -27.99
C ALA A 32 53.37 56.49 -27.90
N ARG A 33 52.62 56.62 -29.00
CA ARG A 33 51.23 56.14 -29.08
C ARG A 33 51.12 54.65 -29.33
N LEU A 34 52.10 54.02 -30.00
CA LEU A 34 52.15 52.56 -30.14
C LEU A 34 52.39 51.90 -28.78
N GLU A 35 53.36 52.40 -28.01
CA GLU A 35 53.65 51.90 -26.66
C GLU A 35 52.47 52.15 -25.68
N SER A 36 51.81 53.30 -25.79
CA SER A 36 50.57 53.58 -25.04
C SER A 36 49.41 52.69 -25.49
N ALA A 37 49.26 52.42 -26.79
CA ALA A 37 48.23 51.53 -27.33
C ALA A 37 48.46 50.07 -26.95
N GLU A 38 49.71 49.60 -26.94
CA GLU A 38 50.08 48.26 -26.48
C GLU A 38 49.85 48.10 -24.97
N ASN A 39 50.24 49.09 -24.16
CA ASN A 39 49.98 49.08 -22.72
C ASN A 39 48.47 49.17 -22.38
N ASN A 40 47.71 49.94 -23.16
CA ASN A 40 46.25 50.02 -23.03
C ASN A 40 45.56 48.73 -23.50
N ALA A 41 46.06 48.08 -24.55
CA ALA A 41 45.56 46.78 -25.01
C ALA A 41 45.88 45.67 -24.01
N ALA A 42 47.07 45.68 -23.40
CA ALA A 42 47.46 44.73 -22.35
C ALA A 42 46.60 44.90 -21.09
N THR A 43 46.35 46.13 -20.64
CA THR A 43 45.44 46.39 -19.52
C THR A 43 43.98 46.10 -19.84
N ALA A 44 43.53 46.30 -21.09
CA ALA A 44 42.19 45.90 -21.53
C ALA A 44 42.04 44.36 -21.55
N ARG A 45 43.08 43.62 -21.98
CA ARG A 45 43.10 42.16 -21.94
C ARG A 45 43.07 41.62 -20.51
N LEU A 46 43.88 42.16 -19.60
CA LEU A 46 43.86 41.76 -18.18
C LEU A 46 42.50 42.00 -17.53
N ARG A 47 41.84 43.13 -17.84
CA ARG A 47 40.48 43.42 -17.36
C ARG A 47 39.46 42.47 -17.98
N ALA A 48 39.60 42.12 -19.25
CA ALA A 48 38.72 41.15 -19.92
C ALA A 48 38.89 39.75 -19.31
N ASP A 49 40.12 39.28 -19.11
CA ASP A 49 40.41 38.00 -18.43
C ASP A 49 39.89 37.99 -17.00
N GLN A 50 40.04 39.10 -16.27
CA GLN A 50 39.51 39.23 -14.91
C GLN A 50 37.97 39.21 -14.87
N VAL A 51 37.31 39.74 -15.91
CA VAL A 51 35.84 39.66 -16.05
C VAL A 51 35.42 38.25 -16.44
N CYS A 52 36.09 37.61 -17.39
CA CYS A 52 35.83 36.21 -17.77
C CYS A 52 36.00 35.26 -16.58
N TYR A 53 37.10 35.39 -15.82
CA TYR A 53 37.34 34.58 -14.63
C TYR A 53 36.23 34.73 -13.59
N ARG A 54 35.72 35.96 -13.38
CA ARG A 54 34.62 36.21 -12.44
C ARG A 54 33.30 35.64 -12.94
N ILE A 55 33.04 35.67 -14.25
CA ILE A 55 31.84 35.08 -14.85
C ILE A 55 31.90 33.56 -14.71
N ASP A 56 33.03 32.94 -15.06
CA ASP A 56 33.24 31.49 -14.95
C ASP A 56 33.10 31.02 -13.50
N LEU A 57 33.61 31.77 -12.53
CA LEU A 57 33.51 31.43 -11.11
C LEU A 57 32.06 31.49 -10.59
N VAL A 58 31.27 32.46 -11.05
CA VAL A 58 29.84 32.57 -10.70
C VAL A 58 29.04 31.43 -11.35
N GLU A 59 29.35 31.08 -12.59
CA GLU A 59 28.70 29.97 -13.29
C GLU A 59 29.02 28.62 -12.64
N GLN A 60 30.28 28.39 -12.27
CA GLN A 60 30.71 27.16 -11.58
C GLN A 60 30.03 27.01 -10.21
N THR A 61 29.96 28.09 -9.43
CA THR A 61 29.32 28.06 -8.10
C THR A 61 27.80 27.88 -8.18
N ALA A 62 27.14 28.49 -9.17
CA ALA A 62 25.71 28.30 -9.40
C ALA A 62 25.38 26.87 -9.86
N ASN A 63 26.17 26.30 -10.78
CA ASN A 63 25.98 24.94 -11.28
C ASN A 63 26.20 23.88 -10.19
N GLU A 64 27.17 24.09 -9.31
CA GLU A 64 27.42 23.19 -8.17
C GLU A 64 26.29 23.22 -7.14
N ALA A 65 25.74 24.41 -6.84
CA ALA A 65 24.59 24.54 -5.94
C ALA A 65 23.32 23.87 -6.51
N LEU A 66 23.08 24.02 -7.83
CA LEU A 66 21.96 23.38 -8.50
C LEU A 66 22.07 21.85 -8.45
N ARG A 67 23.28 21.29 -8.70
CA ARG A 67 23.52 19.85 -8.62
C ARG A 67 23.22 19.27 -7.24
N ARG A 68 23.67 19.94 -6.17
CA ARG A 68 23.39 19.53 -4.78
C ARG A 68 21.90 19.55 -4.46
N ALA A 69 21.17 20.56 -4.94
CA ALA A 69 19.73 20.64 -4.74
C ALA A 69 18.97 19.51 -5.46
N THR A 70 19.34 19.19 -6.71
CA THR A 70 18.73 18.06 -7.44
C THR A 70 19.05 16.70 -6.82
N GLN A 71 20.29 16.48 -6.36
CA GLN A 71 20.68 15.19 -5.77
C GLN A 71 19.95 14.92 -4.45
N ALA A 72 19.78 15.94 -3.60
CA ALA A 72 19.00 15.81 -2.37
C ALA A 72 17.52 15.47 -2.63
N GLN A 73 16.96 15.92 -3.76
CA GLN A 73 15.58 15.67 -4.12
C GLN A 73 15.36 14.24 -4.66
N ASP A 74 16.31 13.70 -5.42
CA ASP A 74 16.26 12.31 -5.91
C ASP A 74 16.36 11.29 -4.75
N GLU A 75 17.21 11.55 -3.76
CA GLU A 75 17.37 10.68 -2.58
C GLU A 75 16.07 10.56 -1.75
N MET A 76 15.38 11.68 -1.51
CA MET A 76 14.08 11.66 -0.82
C MET A 76 12.99 10.95 -1.63
N GLN A 77 13.02 11.06 -2.96
CA GLN A 77 12.04 10.44 -3.83
C GLN A 77 12.19 8.91 -3.89
N GLN A 78 13.42 8.39 -3.84
CA GLN A 78 13.69 6.95 -3.74
C GLN A 78 13.18 6.36 -2.42
N LEU A 79 13.44 7.03 -1.29
CA LEU A 79 12.93 6.61 0.02
C LEU A 79 11.39 6.60 0.06
N ALA A 80 10.76 7.65 -0.45
CA ALA A 80 9.31 7.73 -0.54
C ALA A 80 8.71 6.62 -1.41
N ALA A 81 9.37 6.28 -2.54
CA ALA A 81 8.93 5.19 -3.42
C ALA A 81 9.03 3.82 -2.73
N VAL A 82 10.10 3.55 -1.97
CA VAL A 82 10.25 2.31 -1.22
C VAL A 82 9.19 2.20 -0.12
N VAL A 83 8.95 3.26 0.66
CA VAL A 83 7.92 3.27 1.71
C VAL A 83 6.52 3.08 1.10
N ALA A 84 6.22 3.76 -0.01
CA ALA A 84 4.95 3.58 -0.73
C ALA A 84 4.77 2.15 -1.23
N LEU A 85 5.84 1.53 -1.78
CA LEU A 85 5.83 0.15 -2.23
C LEU A 85 5.58 -0.82 -1.06
N MET A 86 6.25 -0.63 0.08
CA MET A 86 6.05 -1.45 1.27
C MET A 86 4.61 -1.34 1.78
N LEU A 87 4.06 -0.13 1.87
CA LEU A 87 2.69 0.09 2.31
C LEU A 87 1.67 -0.53 1.35
N ALA A 88 1.86 -0.35 0.04
CA ALA A 88 1.00 -0.94 -0.98
C ALA A 88 1.04 -2.47 -0.94
N THR A 89 2.23 -3.05 -0.75
CA THR A 89 2.40 -4.50 -0.65
C THR A 89 1.74 -5.06 0.62
N GLY A 90 1.88 -4.37 1.77
CA GLY A 90 1.21 -4.74 3.01
C GLY A 90 -0.32 -4.74 2.86
N ARG A 91 -0.88 -3.68 2.27
CA ARG A 91 -2.33 -3.58 1.96
C ARG A 91 -2.79 -4.66 1.00
N ALA A 92 -1.97 -5.00 0.00
CA ALA A 92 -2.28 -6.04 -0.97
C ALA A 92 -2.29 -7.44 -0.32
N LEU A 93 -1.32 -7.74 0.55
CA LEU A 93 -1.23 -8.99 1.30
C LEU A 93 -2.40 -9.13 2.29
N GLU A 94 -2.76 -8.06 2.99
CA GLU A 94 -3.92 -8.04 3.88
C GLU A 94 -5.21 -8.37 3.11
N ALA A 95 -5.45 -7.67 2.00
CA ALA A 95 -6.61 -7.92 1.16
C ALA A 95 -6.61 -9.34 0.56
N PHE A 96 -5.44 -9.89 0.23
CA PHE A 96 -5.31 -11.26 -0.24
C PHE A 96 -5.70 -12.27 0.84
N SER A 97 -5.18 -12.12 2.06
CA SER A 97 -5.46 -13.00 3.19
C SER A 97 -6.94 -13.00 3.57
N VAL A 98 -7.58 -11.82 3.60
CA VAL A 98 -9.03 -11.70 3.85
C VAL A 98 -9.82 -12.44 2.78
N ARG A 99 -9.52 -12.22 1.50
CA ARG A 99 -10.20 -12.90 0.39
C ARG A 99 -9.99 -14.41 0.41
N HIS A 100 -8.81 -14.89 0.80
CA HIS A 100 -8.52 -16.32 0.88
C HIS A 100 -9.34 -16.98 2.00
N ALA A 101 -9.36 -16.38 3.19
CA ALA A 101 -10.19 -16.84 4.31
C ALA A 101 -11.69 -16.81 3.98
N GLU A 102 -12.16 -15.81 3.24
CA GLU A 102 -13.56 -15.75 2.79
C GLU A 102 -13.94 -16.88 1.83
N ARG A 103 -13.03 -17.31 0.96
CA ARG A 103 -13.31 -18.37 0.00
C ARG A 103 -13.48 -19.72 0.69
N GLU A 104 -12.63 -20.04 1.65
CA GLU A 104 -12.75 -21.30 2.40
C GLU A 104 -14.02 -21.33 3.26
N LEU A 105 -14.39 -20.22 3.88
CA LEU A 105 -15.64 -20.16 4.65
C LEU A 105 -16.89 -20.17 3.76
N ARG A 106 -16.86 -19.49 2.60
CA ARG A 106 -17.95 -19.58 1.61
C ARG A 106 -18.14 -21.00 1.10
N ALA A 107 -17.06 -21.77 0.89
CA ALA A 107 -17.16 -23.17 0.49
C ALA A 107 -17.85 -24.07 1.54
N LEU A 108 -17.84 -23.68 2.82
CA LEU A 108 -18.60 -24.34 3.89
C LEU A 108 -20.08 -23.92 3.91
N ILE A 109 -20.36 -22.64 3.62
CA ILE A 109 -21.72 -22.07 3.57
C ILE A 109 -22.47 -22.48 2.29
N ASP A 110 -21.79 -22.62 1.16
CA ASP A 110 -22.38 -23.00 -0.14
C ASP A 110 -22.93 -24.44 -0.15
N ARG A 111 -22.64 -25.24 0.89
CA ARG A 111 -23.27 -26.55 1.10
C ARG A 111 -24.61 -26.49 1.81
N ALA A 112 -25.07 -25.30 2.22
CA ALA A 112 -26.38 -25.14 2.83
C ALA A 112 -27.50 -25.45 1.81
N PRO A 113 -28.49 -26.31 2.14
CA PRO A 113 -29.60 -26.61 1.25
C PRO A 113 -30.49 -25.36 1.07
N GLN A 114 -30.62 -24.89 -0.18
CA GLN A 114 -31.53 -23.75 -0.50
C GLN A 114 -32.99 -24.18 -0.64
N ARG A 115 -33.23 -25.48 -0.87
CA ARG A 115 -34.54 -26.06 -1.13
C ARG A 115 -34.76 -27.25 -0.21
N ALA A 116 -36.02 -27.44 0.19
CA ALA A 116 -36.46 -28.54 1.01
C ALA A 116 -37.70 -29.20 0.41
N TRP A 117 -37.80 -30.51 0.54
CA TRP A 117 -39.02 -31.24 0.22
C TRP A 117 -39.97 -31.18 1.41
N VAL A 118 -41.21 -30.77 1.18
CA VAL A 118 -42.27 -30.79 2.19
C VAL A 118 -43.39 -31.69 1.68
N GLN A 119 -43.86 -32.56 2.56
CA GLN A 119 -45.00 -33.42 2.32
C GLN A 119 -46.26 -32.74 2.86
N GLU A 120 -47.13 -32.33 1.96
CA GLU A 120 -48.44 -31.76 2.24
C GLU A 120 -49.56 -32.74 1.82
N GLN A 121 -50.81 -32.36 2.05
CA GLN A 121 -51.96 -33.23 1.75
C GLN A 121 -52.09 -33.56 0.26
N ASP A 122 -51.65 -32.65 -0.62
CA ASP A 122 -51.72 -32.79 -2.08
C ASP A 122 -50.50 -33.49 -2.69
N GLY A 123 -49.50 -33.86 -1.86
CA GLY A 123 -48.32 -34.59 -2.30
C GLY A 123 -47.01 -33.97 -1.82
N LEU A 124 -45.94 -34.29 -2.55
CA LEU A 124 -44.58 -33.85 -2.23
C LEU A 124 -44.22 -32.61 -3.05
N HIS A 125 -43.93 -31.50 -2.38
CA HIS A 125 -43.58 -30.22 -3.02
C HIS A 125 -42.19 -29.76 -2.60
N GLU A 126 -41.44 -29.21 -3.55
CA GLU A 126 -40.12 -28.65 -3.30
C GLU A 126 -40.23 -27.14 -3.08
N VAL A 127 -40.03 -26.70 -1.84
CA VAL A 127 -40.15 -25.29 -1.41
C VAL A 127 -38.79 -24.71 -1.04
N ALA A 128 -38.69 -23.38 -1.00
CA ALA A 128 -37.51 -22.73 -0.45
C ALA A 128 -37.39 -23.05 1.05
N VAL A 129 -36.16 -23.20 1.55
CA VAL A 129 -35.90 -23.55 2.96
C VAL A 129 -36.57 -22.57 3.94
N ASP A 130 -36.65 -21.29 3.56
CA ASP A 130 -37.26 -20.22 4.36
C ASP A 130 -38.80 -20.31 4.46
N GLN A 131 -39.44 -21.08 3.57
CA GLN A 131 -40.89 -21.27 3.57
C GLN A 131 -41.34 -22.45 4.45
N VAL A 132 -40.39 -23.25 4.95
CA VAL A 132 -40.67 -24.39 5.81
C VAL A 132 -41.16 -23.89 7.17
N ARG A 133 -42.33 -24.37 7.59
CA ARG A 133 -42.99 -24.00 8.84
C ARG A 133 -42.92 -25.14 9.87
N PRO A 134 -42.87 -24.81 11.17
CA PRO A 134 -43.01 -25.81 12.23
C PRO A 134 -44.29 -26.64 12.04
N GLY A 135 -44.19 -27.95 12.28
CA GLY A 135 -45.27 -28.92 12.13
C GLY A 135 -45.36 -29.56 10.73
N GLN A 136 -44.63 -29.06 9.73
CA GLN A 136 -44.58 -29.68 8.41
C GLN A 136 -43.71 -30.94 8.41
N THR A 137 -44.12 -31.93 7.60
CA THR A 137 -43.40 -33.17 7.39
C THR A 137 -42.39 -32.99 6.26
N VAL A 138 -41.12 -33.24 6.54
CA VAL A 138 -39.98 -33.04 5.63
C VAL A 138 -39.30 -34.40 5.42
N PRO A 139 -39.51 -35.07 4.28
CA PRO A 139 -38.73 -36.25 3.94
C PRO A 139 -37.32 -35.86 3.48
N VAL A 140 -36.32 -36.57 3.98
CA VAL A 140 -34.90 -36.37 3.66
C VAL A 140 -34.34 -37.67 3.11
N ARG A 141 -33.77 -37.61 1.90
CA ARG A 141 -33.21 -38.77 1.20
C ARG A 141 -31.80 -39.09 1.70
N LEU A 142 -31.28 -40.25 1.30
CA LEU A 142 -29.87 -40.61 1.57
C LEU A 142 -28.95 -39.56 0.92
N GLY A 143 -27.97 -39.08 1.67
CA GLY A 143 -26.98 -38.09 1.25
C GLY A 143 -27.49 -36.65 1.23
N GLU A 144 -28.76 -36.40 1.59
CA GLU A 144 -29.29 -35.04 1.70
C GLU A 144 -29.01 -34.45 3.10
N ILE A 145 -28.81 -33.14 3.11
CA ILE A 145 -28.61 -32.37 4.35
C ILE A 145 -29.98 -32.00 4.92
N VAL A 146 -30.12 -32.15 6.23
CA VAL A 146 -31.33 -31.78 6.96
C VAL A 146 -31.52 -30.26 6.90
N PRO A 147 -32.62 -29.75 6.29
CA PRO A 147 -32.78 -28.32 6.02
C PRO A 147 -33.17 -27.50 7.25
N VAL A 148 -33.94 -28.09 8.18
CA VAL A 148 -34.47 -27.41 9.37
C VAL A 148 -34.39 -28.33 10.59
N ASP A 149 -34.31 -27.74 11.79
CA ASP A 149 -34.38 -28.50 13.03
C ASP A 149 -35.75 -29.18 13.14
N GLY A 150 -35.73 -30.45 13.58
CA GLY A 150 -36.95 -31.25 13.62
C GLY A 150 -36.89 -32.41 14.60
N ARG A 151 -37.98 -33.17 14.65
CA ARG A 151 -38.05 -34.45 15.36
C ARG A 151 -38.18 -35.59 14.36
N LEU A 152 -37.42 -36.66 14.58
CA LEU A 152 -37.48 -37.83 13.73
C LEU A 152 -38.84 -38.53 13.87
N GLN A 153 -39.51 -38.77 12.74
CA GLN A 153 -40.76 -39.53 12.69
C GLN A 153 -40.52 -40.99 12.27
N SER A 154 -39.45 -41.25 11.51
CA SER A 154 -39.01 -42.60 11.16
C SER A 154 -38.54 -43.41 12.38
N PRO A 155 -38.67 -44.75 12.39
CA PRO A 155 -38.28 -45.59 13.53
C PRO A 155 -36.79 -45.48 13.88
N GLN A 156 -35.94 -45.31 12.86
CA GLN A 156 -34.50 -45.19 12.98
C GLN A 156 -33.95 -44.37 11.82
N ALA A 157 -32.93 -43.56 12.07
CA ALA A 157 -32.14 -42.88 11.05
C ALA A 157 -30.65 -42.89 11.42
N THR A 158 -29.78 -42.91 10.40
CA THR A 158 -28.33 -42.82 10.58
C THR A 158 -27.88 -41.48 10.02
N LEU A 159 -27.33 -40.64 10.89
CA LEU A 159 -26.96 -39.26 10.60
C LEU A 159 -25.44 -39.11 10.69
N ASP A 160 -24.87 -38.41 9.72
CA ASP A 160 -23.51 -37.91 9.80
C ASP A 160 -23.55 -36.49 10.41
N GLU A 161 -23.17 -36.42 11.68
CA GLU A 161 -23.11 -35.18 12.46
C GLU A 161 -21.72 -34.51 12.41
N ALA A 162 -20.78 -35.03 11.59
CA ALA A 162 -19.40 -34.53 11.53
C ALA A 162 -19.31 -33.03 11.21
N ALA A 163 -20.27 -32.50 10.44
CA ALA A 163 -20.34 -31.08 10.10
C ALA A 163 -20.66 -30.17 11.30
N LEU A 164 -21.38 -30.68 12.32
CA LEU A 164 -21.75 -29.91 13.52
C LEU A 164 -20.87 -30.24 14.73
N THR A 165 -20.62 -31.53 14.98
CA THR A 165 -19.96 -32.00 16.20
C THR A 165 -18.47 -32.29 16.00
N GLY A 166 -18.04 -32.51 14.76
CA GLY A 166 -16.67 -32.94 14.44
C GLY A 166 -16.40 -34.43 14.71
N GLU A 167 -17.41 -35.20 15.11
CA GLU A 167 -17.27 -36.64 15.30
C GLU A 167 -17.40 -37.38 13.96
N SER A 168 -16.43 -38.22 13.59
CA SER A 168 -16.36 -38.84 12.26
C SER A 168 -17.24 -40.08 12.07
N LEU A 169 -17.89 -40.58 13.13
CA LEU A 169 -18.70 -41.79 13.07
C LEU A 169 -20.19 -41.43 12.94
N PRO A 170 -20.93 -42.01 11.99
CA PRO A 170 -22.36 -41.79 11.88
C PRO A 170 -23.10 -42.21 13.15
N VAL A 171 -23.98 -41.34 13.65
CA VAL A 171 -24.78 -41.55 14.84
C VAL A 171 -26.16 -42.08 14.43
N THR A 172 -26.65 -43.09 15.14
CA THR A 172 -28.01 -43.59 14.92
C THR A 172 -28.97 -42.92 15.89
N ARG A 173 -30.07 -42.37 15.36
CA ARG A 173 -31.15 -41.75 16.13
C ARG A 173 -32.44 -42.54 15.98
N HIS A 174 -33.30 -42.47 16.99
CA HIS A 174 -34.58 -43.17 17.04
C HIS A 174 -35.77 -42.21 16.95
N CYS A 175 -36.95 -42.76 16.65
CA CYS A 175 -38.20 -42.00 16.55
C CYS A 175 -38.44 -41.11 17.78
N GLY A 176 -38.81 -39.85 17.54
CA GLY A 176 -39.08 -38.84 18.57
C GLY A 176 -37.87 -38.01 19.00
N GLU A 177 -36.65 -38.45 18.69
CA GLU A 177 -35.43 -37.72 19.02
C GLU A 177 -35.27 -36.43 18.19
N PRO A 178 -34.67 -35.38 18.77
CA PRO A 178 -34.37 -34.15 18.04
C PRO A 178 -33.23 -34.37 17.05
N VAL A 179 -33.40 -33.83 15.85
CA VAL A 179 -32.40 -33.80 14.78
C VAL A 179 -32.09 -32.34 14.46
N ALA A 180 -30.81 -31.98 14.52
CA ALA A 180 -30.34 -30.65 14.17
C ALA A 180 -30.25 -30.49 12.64
N SER A 181 -30.48 -29.28 12.16
CA SER A 181 -30.22 -28.84 10.79
C SER A 181 -28.72 -28.88 10.47
N GLY A 182 -28.38 -29.06 9.20
CA GLY A 182 -27.00 -29.11 8.72
C GLY A 182 -26.32 -30.48 8.83
N VAL A 183 -26.94 -31.46 9.51
CA VAL A 183 -26.46 -32.86 9.51
C VAL A 183 -26.84 -33.56 8.20
N CYS A 184 -26.04 -34.52 7.76
CA CYS A 184 -26.30 -35.27 6.53
C CYS A 184 -26.96 -36.61 6.85
N ASN A 185 -27.98 -37.01 6.09
CA ASN A 185 -28.53 -38.36 6.20
C ASN A 185 -27.56 -39.38 5.57
N ALA A 186 -26.95 -40.24 6.38
CA ALA A 186 -26.01 -41.25 5.93
C ALA A 186 -26.64 -42.65 5.74
N GLY A 187 -27.94 -42.79 6.04
CA GLY A 187 -28.66 -44.06 6.02
C GLY A 187 -29.89 -44.08 5.10
N ALA A 188 -30.88 -44.88 5.48
CA ALA A 188 -32.13 -44.96 4.73
C ALA A 188 -32.88 -43.61 4.68
N PRO A 189 -33.75 -43.39 3.67
CA PRO A 189 -34.62 -42.22 3.64
C PRO A 189 -35.40 -42.10 4.94
N MET A 190 -35.40 -40.90 5.51
CA MET A 190 -36.06 -40.61 6.77
C MET A 190 -37.07 -39.49 6.63
N VAL A 191 -38.01 -39.44 7.56
CA VAL A 191 -39.01 -38.40 7.65
C VAL A 191 -38.86 -37.69 8.98
N LEU A 192 -38.80 -36.37 8.94
CA LEU A 192 -38.77 -35.52 10.14
C LEU A 192 -39.95 -34.55 10.13
N VAL A 193 -40.38 -34.15 11.32
CA VAL A 193 -41.35 -33.06 11.50
C VAL A 193 -40.57 -31.83 11.93
N ALA A 194 -40.69 -30.74 11.17
CA ALA A 194 -40.02 -29.49 11.47
C ALA A 194 -40.48 -28.95 12.83
N THR A 195 -39.56 -28.60 13.72
CA THR A 195 -39.87 -28.01 15.03
C THR A 195 -39.72 -26.49 15.02
N GLN A 196 -38.86 -25.97 14.16
CA GLN A 196 -38.53 -24.55 14.05
C GLN A 196 -38.45 -24.13 12.58
N THR A 197 -38.55 -22.83 12.32
CA THR A 197 -38.29 -22.26 11.00
C THR A 197 -36.80 -22.32 10.66
N ALA A 198 -36.45 -22.30 9.38
CA ALA A 198 -35.05 -22.28 8.95
C ALA A 198 -34.21 -21.17 9.60
N ALA A 199 -34.75 -19.96 9.74
CA ALA A 199 -34.04 -18.82 10.34
C ALA A 199 -33.72 -18.98 11.85
N GLN A 200 -34.44 -19.87 12.54
CA GLN A 200 -34.25 -20.13 13.97
C GLN A 200 -33.46 -21.43 14.22
N SER A 201 -33.09 -22.15 13.16
CA SER A 201 -32.45 -23.44 13.26
C SER A 201 -31.02 -23.34 13.82
N THR A 202 -30.54 -24.45 14.37
CA THR A 202 -29.19 -24.59 14.91
C THR A 202 -28.14 -24.19 13.86
N TYR A 203 -28.32 -24.63 12.61
CA TYR A 203 -27.41 -24.30 11.52
C TYR A 203 -27.43 -22.81 11.18
N ALA A 204 -28.61 -22.16 11.14
CA ALA A 204 -28.71 -20.72 10.93
C ALA A 204 -28.01 -19.92 12.05
N GLY A 205 -28.08 -20.40 13.29
CA GLY A 205 -27.32 -19.86 14.41
C GLY A 205 -25.81 -19.96 14.21
N ILE A 206 -25.30 -21.10 13.75
CA ILE A 206 -23.87 -21.30 13.44
C ILE A 206 -23.43 -20.36 12.32
N VAL A 207 -24.22 -20.22 11.24
CA VAL A 207 -23.93 -19.29 10.14
C VAL A 207 -23.88 -17.86 10.65
N SER A 208 -24.86 -17.42 11.44
CA SER A 208 -24.89 -16.07 12.02
C SER A 208 -23.69 -15.81 12.94
N LEU A 209 -23.29 -16.78 13.76
CA LEU A 209 -22.12 -16.68 14.63
C LEU A 209 -20.82 -16.59 13.82
N ALA A 210 -20.70 -17.38 12.75
CA ALA A 210 -19.56 -17.34 11.84
C ALA A 210 -19.47 -15.99 11.11
N GLU A 211 -20.61 -15.43 10.68
CA GLU A 211 -20.67 -14.09 10.09
C GLU A 211 -20.32 -12.98 11.09
N ALA A 212 -20.82 -13.06 12.32
CA ALA A 212 -20.46 -12.12 13.38
C ALA A 212 -18.96 -12.17 13.71
N ALA A 213 -18.37 -13.37 13.75
CA ALA A 213 -16.94 -13.56 13.94
C ALA A 213 -16.10 -13.05 12.75
N ARG A 214 -16.63 -13.11 11.52
CA ARG A 214 -15.99 -12.46 10.35
C ARG A 214 -15.93 -10.96 10.50
N GLN A 215 -17.02 -10.33 10.95
CA GLN A 215 -17.06 -8.88 11.15
C GLN A 215 -16.13 -8.41 12.28
N SER A 216 -15.83 -9.28 13.26
CA SER A 216 -14.94 -8.96 14.37
C SER A 216 -13.45 -9.16 14.07
N ARG A 217 -13.07 -9.88 13.00
CA ARG A 217 -11.67 -10.02 12.53
C ARG A 217 -11.21 -8.77 11.76
N ALA A 218 -11.14 -7.64 12.45
CA ALA A 218 -10.40 -6.46 12.02
C ALA A 218 -9.78 -5.71 13.21
N PRO A 219 -8.66 -6.20 13.79
CA PRO A 219 -7.79 -5.24 14.47
C PRO A 219 -6.29 -5.52 14.36
N PHE A 220 -5.78 -6.25 13.35
CA PHE A 220 -4.32 -6.29 13.18
C PHE A 220 -3.76 -4.89 12.87
N VAL A 221 -4.47 -4.10 12.05
CA VAL A 221 -4.14 -2.70 11.75
C VAL A 221 -4.20 -1.82 13.01
N ARG A 222 -5.09 -2.13 13.96
CA ARG A 222 -5.24 -1.34 15.19
C ARG A 222 -4.08 -1.54 16.15
N LEU A 223 -3.58 -2.77 16.30
CA LEU A 223 -2.39 -3.07 17.09
C LEU A 223 -1.10 -2.44 16.52
N ALA A 224 -0.98 -2.40 15.19
CA ALA A 224 0.15 -1.74 14.53
C ALA A 224 0.13 -0.21 14.74
N LEU A 225 -1.06 0.40 14.75
CA LEU A 225 -1.20 1.84 14.94
C LEU A 225 -1.09 2.27 16.42
N GLU A 226 -1.57 1.45 17.35
CA GLU A 226 -1.47 1.70 18.81
C GLU A 226 0.00 1.75 19.28
N ASN A 227 0.90 0.99 18.64
CA ASN A 227 2.33 0.99 18.96
C ASN A 227 3.17 1.92 18.09
N ALA A 228 2.58 2.61 17.12
CA ALA A 228 3.32 3.48 16.19
C ALA A 228 4.09 4.58 16.93
N VAL A 229 3.50 5.13 18.00
CA VAL A 229 4.15 6.15 18.85
C VAL A 229 5.34 5.56 19.60
N SER A 230 5.21 4.36 20.17
CA SER A 230 6.32 3.68 20.85
C SER A 230 7.48 3.37 19.91
N VAL A 231 7.19 2.87 18.71
CA VAL A 231 8.21 2.57 17.69
C VAL A 231 8.91 3.84 17.21
N ALA A 232 8.15 4.92 16.95
CA ALA A 232 8.72 6.22 16.57
C ALA A 232 9.61 6.80 17.69
N SER A 233 9.20 6.63 18.94
CA SER A 233 9.94 7.12 20.11
C SER A 233 11.28 6.38 20.26
N ILE A 234 11.29 5.05 20.06
CA ILE A 234 12.52 4.24 20.08
C ILE A 234 13.47 4.66 18.95
N LEU A 235 12.95 4.91 17.75
CA LEU A 235 13.78 5.33 16.61
C LEU A 235 14.48 6.67 16.88
N LEU A 236 13.75 7.66 17.41
CA LEU A 236 14.32 8.96 17.78
C LEU A 236 15.39 8.84 18.87
N LEU A 237 15.20 7.95 19.84
CA LEU A 237 16.21 7.69 20.88
C LEU A 237 17.48 7.05 20.30
N THR A 238 17.36 6.16 19.32
CA THR A 238 18.53 5.55 18.66
C THR A 238 19.33 6.58 17.86
N GLU A 239 18.67 7.51 17.16
CA GLU A 239 19.33 8.56 16.37
C GLU A 239 20.07 9.57 17.26
N ALA A 240 19.46 9.93 18.40
CA ALA A 240 20.10 10.76 19.42
C ALA A 240 21.35 10.07 20.02
N THR A 241 21.31 8.76 20.20
CA THR A 241 22.44 7.99 20.76
C THR A 241 23.60 7.85 19.77
N ILE A 242 23.32 7.74 18.47
CA ILE A 242 24.35 7.64 17.42
C ILE A 242 25.08 8.97 17.22
N THR A 243 24.39 10.09 17.38
CA THR A 243 24.97 11.43 17.21
C THR A 243 25.94 11.81 18.34
N ASP A 244 25.84 11.16 19.50
CA ASP A 244 26.69 11.42 20.68
C ASP A 244 27.99 10.61 20.70
N ILE A 245 28.42 10.04 19.55
CA ILE A 245 29.75 9.43 19.42
C ILE A 245 30.75 10.55 19.06
N PRO A 246 31.58 11.05 20.00
CA PRO A 246 32.59 12.05 19.66
C PRO A 246 33.59 11.43 18.70
N GLU A 247 33.69 11.99 17.50
CA GLU A 247 34.73 11.68 16.55
C GLU A 247 36.08 12.02 17.22
N LYS A 248 36.76 10.98 17.71
CA LYS A 248 38.04 11.09 18.41
C LYS A 248 39.05 11.73 17.46
N THR A 249 39.23 13.04 17.57
CA THR A 249 40.27 13.81 16.88
C THR A 249 41.62 13.16 17.12
N ALA A 250 42.14 12.49 16.09
CA ALA A 250 43.52 12.05 16.05
C ALA A 250 44.43 13.30 16.13
N PRO A 251 45.39 13.38 17.07
CA PRO A 251 46.28 14.52 17.14
C PRO A 251 47.16 14.56 15.88
N LEU A 252 47.20 15.73 15.25
CA LEU A 252 48.05 16.08 14.12
C LEU A 252 49.51 15.71 14.43
N MET A 253 50.01 14.67 13.76
CA MET A 253 51.43 14.31 13.75
C MET A 253 52.16 15.35 12.90
N GLN A 254 52.77 16.35 13.55
CA GLN A 254 53.65 17.31 12.89
C GLN A 254 54.89 16.57 12.37
N PRO A 255 55.31 16.76 11.10
CA PRO A 255 56.55 16.19 10.60
C PRO A 255 57.76 16.88 11.25
N PRO A 256 58.87 16.17 11.50
CA PRO A 256 60.06 16.77 12.10
C PRO A 256 60.70 17.79 11.14
N MET A 257 61.08 18.94 11.69
CA MET A 257 61.84 19.97 10.99
C MET A 257 63.26 19.44 10.70
N PRO A 258 63.80 19.66 9.49
CA PRO A 258 65.21 19.43 9.22
C PRO A 258 66.08 20.52 9.85
N GLU A 259 67.30 20.12 10.23
CA GLU A 259 68.32 20.80 11.06
C GLU A 259 68.56 22.30 10.79
#